data_AF-A0A9E5DGG0-F1
#
_entry.id   AF-A0A9E5DGG0-F1
#
_cell.length_a   1.000
_cell.length_b   1.000
_cell.length_c   1.000
_cell.angle_alpha   90.00
_cell.angle_beta   90.00
_cell.angle_gamma   90.00
#
_symmetry.space_group_name_H-M   'P 1'
#
loop_
_entity.id
_entity.type
_entity.pdbx_description
1 polymer ?
#
loop_
_entity_poly.entity_id
_entity_poly.type
_entity_poly.pdbx_seq_one_letter_code
_entity_poly.pdbx_strand_id
1 'polypeptide(L)'
;MRSVSNIVASILILLAVAPAIVYVASEAVSRARITEYTSTPYNHGVLYLLRDNNGFKILIYVERPPQQLLLYDSQGVEFNLLDYCDLTVSRTCILRLNLAPPVYMVVDGVVVEGEVITG
;
A
#
# COMPACT_ATOMS: atom_id res chain seq x y z
N MET A 1 -3.09 -38.72 -15.94
CA MET A 1 -4.21 -37.76 -15.79
C MET A 1 -4.32 -37.17 -14.37
N ARG A 2 -3.21 -36.82 -13.68
CA ARG A 2 -3.27 -36.11 -12.37
C ARG A 2 -2.60 -34.72 -12.41
N SER A 3 -1.79 -34.43 -13.42
CA SER A 3 -1.03 -33.18 -13.52
C SER A 3 -1.84 -32.01 -14.11
N VAL A 4 -2.86 -32.27 -14.94
CA VAL A 4 -3.71 -31.22 -15.54
C VAL A 4 -4.71 -30.65 -14.53
N SER A 5 -5.13 -31.44 -13.54
CA SER A 5 -6.11 -31.02 -12.52
C SER A 5 -5.59 -29.92 -11.58
N ASN A 6 -4.27 -29.89 -11.33
CA ASN A 6 -3.67 -28.91 -10.41
C ASN A 6 -3.49 -27.54 -11.06
N ILE A 7 -3.22 -27.48 -12.37
CA ILE A 7 -3.04 -26.22 -13.09
C ILE A 7 -4.36 -25.45 -13.17
N VAL A 8 -5.47 -26.16 -13.45
CA VAL A 8 -6.80 -25.55 -13.54
C VAL A 8 -7.25 -25.01 -12.18
N ALA A 9 -6.96 -25.71 -11.09
CA ALA A 9 -7.26 -25.24 -9.74
C ALA A 9 -6.47 -23.96 -9.38
N SER A 10 -5.18 -23.88 -9.72
CA SER A 10 -4.37 -22.69 -9.48
C SER A 10 -4.83 -21.47 -10.29
N ILE A 11 -5.28 -21.67 -11.53
CA ILE A 11 -5.82 -20.59 -12.38
C ILE A 11 -7.18 -20.11 -11.86
N LEU A 12 -8.05 -21.03 -11.41
CA LEU A 12 -9.35 -20.69 -10.82
C LEU A 12 -9.19 -19.89 -9.52
N ILE A 13 -8.19 -20.21 -8.70
CA ILE A 13 -7.89 -19.43 -7.48
C ILE A 13 -7.38 -18.02 -7.85
N LEU A 14 -6.53 -17.89 -8.88
CA LEU A 14 -6.07 -16.58 -9.34
C LEU A 14 -7.22 -15.69 -9.84
N LEU A 15 -8.19 -16.27 -10.54
CA LEU A 15 -9.39 -15.60 -11.06
C LEU A 15 -10.37 -15.18 -9.95
N ALA A 16 -10.42 -15.89 -8.82
CA ALA A 16 -11.29 -15.55 -7.70
C ALA A 16 -10.69 -14.47 -6.79
N VAL A 17 -9.36 -14.36 -6.72
CA VAL A 17 -8.67 -13.40 -5.85
C VAL A 17 -8.51 -12.02 -6.53
N ALA A 18 -8.36 -11.97 -7.86
CA ALA A 18 -8.23 -10.70 -8.58
C ALA A 18 -9.43 -9.74 -8.39
N PRO A 19 -10.70 -10.18 -8.46
CA PRO A 19 -11.85 -9.30 -8.22
C PRO A 19 -11.88 -8.76 -6.79
N ALA A 20 -11.47 -9.56 -5.80
CA ALA A 20 -11.44 -9.15 -4.40
C ALA A 20 -10.37 -8.07 -4.16
N ILE A 21 -9.19 -8.19 -4.78
CA ILE A 21 -8.14 -7.17 -4.70
C ILE A 21 -8.60 -5.87 -5.38
N VAL A 22 -9.24 -5.96 -6.54
CA VAL A 22 -9.77 -4.79 -7.26
C VAL A 22 -10.91 -4.11 -6.47
N TYR A 23 -11.76 -4.89 -5.81
CA TYR A 23 -12.84 -4.38 -4.97
C TYR A 23 -12.29 -3.61 -3.76
N VAL A 24 -11.31 -4.18 -3.06
CA VAL A 24 -10.63 -3.52 -1.93
C VAL A 24 -9.94 -2.23 -2.39
N ALA A 25 -9.28 -2.25 -3.56
CA ALA A 25 -8.68 -1.06 -4.15
C ALA A 25 -9.73 0.02 -4.54
N SER A 26 -10.91 -0.40 -5.02
CA SER A 26 -12.00 0.51 -5.40
C SER A 26 -12.67 1.14 -4.17
N GLU A 27 -12.95 0.36 -3.12
CA GLU A 27 -13.48 0.90 -1.87
C GLU A 27 -12.49 1.84 -1.18
N ALA A 28 -11.20 1.53 -1.24
CA ALA A 28 -10.12 2.40 -0.79
C ALA A 28 -10.14 3.76 -1.51
N VAL A 29 -10.21 3.75 -2.84
CA VAL A 29 -10.27 4.96 -3.66
C VAL A 29 -11.56 5.75 -3.40
N SER A 30 -12.69 5.07 -3.20
CA SER A 30 -13.98 5.71 -2.91
C SER A 30 -14.02 6.36 -1.52
N ARG A 31 -13.38 5.74 -0.51
CA ARG A 31 -13.33 6.27 0.86
C ARG A 31 -12.27 7.35 1.05
N ALA A 32 -11.16 7.28 0.30
CA ALA A 32 -10.19 8.37 0.21
C ALA A 32 -10.79 9.65 -0.43
N ARG A 33 -11.91 9.51 -1.16
CA ARG A 33 -12.61 10.61 -1.84
C ARG A 33 -13.27 11.62 -0.90
N ILE A 34 -13.32 11.39 0.42
CA ILE A 34 -13.94 12.32 1.36
C ILE A 34 -12.91 13.30 1.97
N THR A 35 -11.62 13.15 1.68
CA THR A 35 -10.62 14.18 1.98
C THR A 35 -10.41 15.08 0.76
N GLU A 36 -11.51 15.61 0.21
CA GLU A 36 -11.49 16.71 -0.76
C GLU A 36 -11.05 17.99 -0.04
N TYR A 37 -9.74 18.16 0.13
CA TYR A 37 -9.14 19.48 0.26
C TYR A 37 -8.38 19.78 -1.03
N THR A 38 -9.01 20.63 -1.85
CA THR A 38 -8.38 21.57 -2.77
C THR A 38 -7.41 20.97 -3.81
N SER A 39 -7.82 21.08 -5.08
CA SER A 39 -6.96 20.91 -6.27
C SER A 39 -5.54 21.40 -6.02
N THR A 40 -4.62 20.48 -5.78
CA THR A 40 -3.20 20.78 -5.71
C THR A 40 -2.47 19.82 -6.63
N PRO A 41 -1.36 20.26 -7.26
CA PRO A 41 -0.58 19.43 -8.19
C PRO A 41 0.18 18.29 -7.48
N TYR A 42 -0.03 18.09 -6.18
CA TYR A 42 0.75 17.19 -5.36
C TYR A 42 0.39 15.73 -5.60
N ASN A 43 1.37 14.86 -5.39
CA ASN A 43 1.25 13.43 -5.60
C ASN A 43 0.52 12.79 -4.43
N HIS A 44 -0.50 11.99 -4.71
CA HIS A 44 -1.29 11.32 -3.68
C HIS A 44 -0.82 9.87 -3.49
N GLY A 45 -1.07 9.35 -2.29
CA GLY A 45 -0.81 7.95 -1.98
C GLY A 45 -1.71 7.41 -0.90
N VAL A 46 -1.64 6.09 -0.72
CA VAL A 46 -2.35 5.35 0.32
C VAL A 46 -1.34 4.47 1.03
N LEU A 47 -1.42 4.45 2.37
CA LEU A 47 -0.58 3.64 3.23
C LEU A 47 -1.46 2.69 4.04
N TYR A 48 -1.21 1.39 3.89
CA TYR A 48 -1.86 0.33 4.66
C TYR A 48 -0.85 -0.40 5.53
N LEU A 49 -1.22 -0.60 6.79
CA LEU A 49 -0.46 -1.34 7.79
C LEU A 49 -1.24 -2.60 8.15
N LEU A 50 -0.87 -3.74 7.55
CA LEU A 50 -1.46 -5.03 7.88
C LEU A 50 -0.70 -5.62 9.05
N ARG A 51 -1.38 -5.80 10.18
CA ARG A 51 -0.78 -6.44 11.35
C ARG A 51 -0.75 -7.96 11.18
N ASP A 52 0.40 -8.57 11.42
CA ASP A 52 0.53 -10.02 11.56
C ASP A 52 1.38 -10.40 12.79
N ASN A 53 1.60 -11.71 12.99
CA ASN A 53 2.36 -12.23 14.13
C ASN A 53 3.84 -11.80 14.14
N ASN A 54 4.34 -11.27 13.02
CA ASN A 54 5.74 -10.87 12.83
C ASN A 54 5.91 -9.34 12.70
N GLY A 55 4.86 -8.56 12.96
CA GLY A 55 4.89 -7.09 12.92
C GLY A 55 3.89 -6.50 11.93
N PHE A 56 4.27 -5.42 11.24
CA PHE A 56 3.45 -4.78 10.22
C PHE A 56 4.00 -5.07 8.82
N LYS A 57 3.12 -5.59 7.96
CA LYS A 57 3.34 -5.60 6.52
C LYS A 57 2.75 -4.33 5.94
N ILE A 58 3.58 -3.57 5.24
CA ILE A 58 3.24 -2.24 4.75
C ILE A 58 2.93 -2.35 3.26
N LEU A 59 1.78 -1.84 2.86
CA LEU A 59 1.40 -1.69 1.46
C LEU A 59 1.27 -0.21 1.16
N ILE A 60 2.00 0.23 0.16
CA ILE A 60 2.01 1.60 -0.31
C ILE A 60 1.48 1.59 -1.74
N TYR A 61 0.61 2.54 -2.03
CA TYR A 61 0.22 2.92 -3.38
C TYR A 61 0.47 4.41 -3.56
N VAL A 62 1.04 4.80 -4.71
CA VAL A 62 1.23 6.20 -5.10
C VAL A 62 0.66 6.42 -6.50
N GLU A 63 0.03 7.57 -6.74
CA GLU A 63 -0.63 7.85 -8.01
C GLU A 63 0.38 8.01 -9.15
N ARG A 64 1.51 8.68 -8.87
CA ARG A 64 2.60 8.97 -9.80
C ARG A 64 3.94 8.64 -9.14
N PRO A 65 5.01 8.40 -9.91
CA PRO A 65 6.34 8.22 -9.34
C PRO A 65 6.75 9.45 -8.50
N PRO A 66 6.98 9.29 -7.18
CA PRO A 66 7.32 10.39 -6.31
C PRO A 66 8.81 10.76 -6.42
N GLN A 67 9.13 12.04 -6.23
CA GLN A 67 10.52 12.48 -6.05
C GLN A 67 10.96 12.32 -4.59
N GLN A 68 10.02 12.38 -3.66
CA GLN A 68 10.22 12.15 -2.24
C GLN A 68 9.14 11.21 -1.71
N LEU A 69 9.58 10.14 -1.06
CA LEU A 69 8.70 9.22 -0.35
C LEU A 69 9.31 8.81 0.99
N LEU A 70 8.79 9.36 2.07
CA LEU A 70 9.28 9.12 3.43
C LEU A 70 8.21 8.43 4.27
N LEU A 71 8.67 7.66 5.24
CA LEU A 71 7.83 7.01 6.24
C LEU A 71 8.32 7.37 7.63
N TYR A 72 7.39 7.75 8.51
CA TYR A 72 7.63 8.13 9.89
C TYR A 72 6.81 7.26 10.82
N ASP A 73 7.40 6.83 11.93
CA ASP A 73 6.68 6.17 13.01
C ASP A 73 6.47 7.10 14.22
N SER A 74 5.77 6.61 15.24
CA SER A 74 5.46 7.41 16.44
C SER A 74 6.66 7.71 17.33
N GLN A 75 7.79 7.03 17.12
CA GLN A 75 9.06 7.31 17.80
C GLN A 75 9.91 8.32 17.02
N GLY A 76 9.44 8.79 15.86
CA GLY A 76 10.18 9.71 14.99
C GLY A 76 11.24 9.02 14.14
N VAL A 77 11.17 7.69 13.97
CA VAL A 77 12.07 6.98 13.06
C VAL A 77 11.65 7.29 11.63
N GLU A 78 12.62 7.71 10.81
CA GLU A 78 12.42 8.05 9.40
C GLU A 78 12.99 6.95 8.49
N PHE A 79 12.23 6.58 7.47
CA PHE A 79 12.69 5.70 6.38
C PHE A 79 12.45 6.37 5.03
N ASN A 80 13.48 6.41 4.20
CA ASN A 80 13.33 6.79 2.79
C ASN A 80 12.86 5.58 1.98
N LEU A 81 11.58 5.56 1.60
CA LEU A 81 10.96 4.43 0.93
C LEU A 81 11.42 4.27 -0.52
N LEU A 82 11.98 5.31 -1.14
CA LEU A 82 12.56 5.19 -2.49
C LEU A 82 13.76 4.23 -2.52
N ASP A 83 14.43 4.02 -1.39
CA ASP A 83 15.56 3.09 -1.28
C ASP A 83 15.11 1.62 -1.21
N TYR A 84 13.84 1.38 -0.87
CA TYR A 84 13.25 0.04 -0.72
C TYR A 84 12.26 -0.31 -1.84
N CYS A 85 11.71 0.70 -2.50
CA CYS A 85 10.62 0.57 -3.44
C CYS A 85 10.97 1.17 -4.81
N ASP A 86 10.98 0.34 -5.85
CA ASP A 86 11.05 0.85 -7.22
C ASP A 86 9.67 1.30 -7.72
N LEU A 87 9.28 2.51 -7.30
CA LEU A 87 7.99 3.10 -7.63
C LEU A 87 7.95 3.76 -9.02
N THR A 88 9.07 3.73 -9.74
CA THR A 88 9.13 4.22 -11.11
C THR A 88 8.52 3.23 -12.10
N VAL A 89 8.62 1.92 -11.79
CA VAL A 89 8.08 0.82 -12.59
C VAL A 89 6.72 0.35 -12.05
N SER A 90 6.55 0.29 -10.74
CA SER A 90 5.33 -0.16 -10.07
C SER A 90 4.74 0.94 -9.20
N ARG A 91 3.46 1.27 -9.36
CA ARG A 91 2.78 2.24 -8.47
C ARG A 91 2.53 1.72 -7.06
N THR A 92 2.81 0.44 -6.83
CA THR A 92 2.64 -0.22 -5.54
C THR A 92 3.96 -0.76 -5.02
N CYS A 93 4.12 -0.70 -3.70
CA CYS A 93 5.23 -1.31 -3.00
C CYS A 93 4.73 -2.07 -1.78
N ILE A 94 5.36 -3.22 -1.52
CA ILE A 94 5.04 -4.06 -0.37
C ILE A 94 6.34 -4.38 0.35
N LEU A 95 6.41 -4.04 1.63
CA LEU A 95 7.62 -4.24 2.43
C LEU A 95 7.26 -4.55 3.88
N ARG A 96 8.27 -4.96 4.66
CA ARG A 96 8.14 -5.21 6.09
C ARG A 96 9.15 -4.35 6.82
N LEU A 97 8.66 -3.52 7.72
CA LEU A 97 9.48 -2.74 8.65
C LEU A 97 8.90 -2.94 10.06
N ASN A 98 9.79 -2.88 11.04
CA ASN A 98 9.39 -2.85 12.43
C ASN A 98 9.16 -1.38 12.83
N LEU A 99 7.90 -0.97 12.89
CA LEU A 99 7.49 0.41 13.17
C LEU A 99 6.57 0.46 14.38
N ALA A 100 6.64 1.55 15.13
CA ALA A 100 5.67 1.84 16.18
C ALA A 100 4.52 2.70 15.63
N PRO A 101 3.25 2.23 15.68
CA PRO A 101 2.11 3.06 15.31
C PRO A 101 1.93 4.29 16.23
N PRO A 102 1.25 5.37 15.78
CA PRO A 102 0.81 5.62 14.40
C PRO A 102 1.97 5.81 13.41
N VAL A 103 1.73 5.49 12.14
CA VAL A 103 2.71 5.62 11.06
C VAL A 103 2.17 6.60 10.02
N TYR A 104 3.03 7.49 9.54
CA TYR A 104 2.72 8.51 8.55
C TYR A 104 3.63 8.35 7.34
N MET A 105 3.08 8.53 6.16
CA MET A 105 3.83 8.59 4.92
C MET A 105 3.82 10.03 4.40
N VAL A 106 4.95 10.50 3.88
CA VAL A 106 5.04 11.79 3.18
C VAL A 106 5.36 11.54 1.72
N VAL A 107 4.47 11.95 0.83
CA VAL A 107 4.60 11.82 -0.63
C VAL A 107 4.71 13.21 -1.23
N ASP A 108 5.88 13.59 -1.74
CA ASP A 108 6.13 14.91 -2.36
C ASP A 108 5.55 16.09 -1.53
N GLY A 109 5.71 16.02 -0.20
CA GLY A 109 5.21 17.02 0.76
C GLY A 109 3.78 16.80 1.29
N VAL A 110 3.03 15.81 0.79
CA VAL A 110 1.69 15.45 1.27
C VAL A 110 1.79 14.39 2.36
N VAL A 111 1.22 14.68 3.53
CA VAL A 111 1.15 13.73 4.65
C VAL A 111 -0.07 12.83 4.50
N VAL A 112 0.16 11.52 4.54
CA VAL A 112 -0.84 10.45 4.48
C VAL A 112 -0.73 9.63 5.76
N GLU A 113 -1.78 9.59 6.56
CA GLU A 113 -1.83 8.73 7.74
C GLU A 113 -2.06 7.27 7.33
N GLY A 114 -1.31 6.35 7.95
CA GLY A 114 -1.40 4.93 7.66
C GLY A 114 -2.65 4.30 8.27
N GLU A 115 -3.44 3.62 7.46
CA GLU A 115 -4.61 2.88 7.92
C GLU A 115 -4.19 1.49 8.41
N VAL A 116 -4.44 1.21 9.69
CA VAL A 116 -4.19 -0.11 10.27
C VAL A 116 -5.35 -1.04 9.94
N ILE A 117 -5.06 -2.09 9.17
CA ILE A 117 -6.04 -3.15 8.85
C ILE A 117 -5.71 -4.37 9.70
N THR A 118 -6.65 -4.77 10.54
CA THR A 118 -6.60 -6.04 11.29
C THR A 118 -7.36 -7.11 10.53
N GLY A 119 -6.68 -8.18 10.15
CA GLY A 119 -7.28 -9.38 9.55
C GLY A 119 -7.63 -10.45 10.57
#